data_AF-A0A6V8E1C9-F1
#
_entry.id   AF-A0A6V8E1C9-F1
#
_cell.length_a   1.000
_cell.length_b   1.000
_cell.length_c   1.000
_cell.angle_alpha   90.00
_cell.angle_beta   90.00
_cell.angle_gamma   90.00
#
_symmetry.space_group_name_H-M   'P 1'
#
loop_
_entity.id
_entity.type
_entity.pdbx_description
1 polymer ?
#
loop_
_entity_poly.entity_id
_entity_poly.type
_entity_poly.pdbx_seq_one_letter_code
_entity_poly.pdbx_strand_id
1 'polypeptide(L)'
;MVNLAFPHLLAFLGLLTCGMMMYLSVLIFRADPKNPKNRFLSFILAFEGFGAGALNFFGIFPFPVEYLDFLYSVRYVSGSTGMIRLIFYVCIIFIYSNNNAFGSVRRLFASRSLWLSPLIGFIIFVSTVFVLGGEVSALGDMYALECNDTGEGKNVSYGDSDFMFNTTCPASLEPVYPLTITKIGIGTIQPIIVPVTALALLFSTIYLYRIDADNLDETSAFDAKELRAIRFGFLTKLIFSVGATVLIILANSLVNSGELQGSDIIQDDLFFSAFQSTTLFMNIFGSFMMGVFFAYAILKQDVLGIDEQLRRTFTGTIFASIGAFLFIAGTEVMESATGVGWVGAVGMGTILVATRKPILSSISAISNRLLPEVHTKDETAYLELYKLAIEDGKITQKERTMLMMQAKVYGLQDKRVEHLEAWYKDNIAMDNVDPEHRPLFENKNN
;
A
#
# COMPACT_ATOMS: atom_id res chain seq x y z
N MET A 1 -27.23 -2.99 -11.23
CA MET A 1 -26.57 -1.66 -11.29
C MET A 1 -25.41 -1.51 -10.30
N VAL A 2 -25.53 -1.93 -9.03
CA VAL A 2 -24.44 -1.84 -8.02
C VAL A 2 -23.21 -2.67 -8.39
N ASN A 3 -23.41 -3.87 -8.96
CA ASN A 3 -22.36 -4.76 -9.45
C ASN A 3 -21.43 -4.14 -10.52
N LEU A 4 -21.91 -3.12 -11.24
CA LEU A 4 -21.12 -2.41 -12.23
C LEU A 4 -20.31 -1.26 -11.61
N ALA A 5 -20.89 -0.55 -10.63
CA ALA A 5 -20.28 0.64 -10.03
C ALA A 5 -19.07 0.33 -9.14
N PHE A 6 -19.03 -0.83 -8.49
CA PHE A 6 -17.97 -1.17 -7.54
C PHE A 6 -16.58 -1.37 -8.20
N PRO A 7 -16.45 -2.12 -9.31
CA PRO A 7 -15.22 -2.15 -10.10
C PRO A 7 -14.76 -0.76 -10.56
N HIS A 8 -15.69 0.13 -10.93
CA HIS A 8 -15.39 1.50 -11.33
C HIS A 8 -14.82 2.34 -10.18
N LEU A 9 -15.40 2.22 -8.98
CA LEU A 9 -14.91 2.91 -7.79
C LEU A 9 -13.51 2.43 -7.39
N LEU A 10 -13.26 1.12 -7.43
CA LEU A 10 -11.94 0.57 -7.18
C LEU A 10 -10.90 0.99 -8.22
N ALA A 11 -11.30 1.10 -9.48
CA ALA A 11 -10.46 1.63 -10.55
C ALA A 11 -10.03 3.07 -10.29
N PHE A 12 -10.97 3.91 -9.87
CA PHE A 12 -10.67 5.28 -9.47
C PHE A 12 -9.75 5.34 -8.24
N LEU A 13 -9.99 4.50 -7.24
CA LEU A 13 -9.12 4.40 -6.06
C LEU A 13 -7.70 3.94 -6.42
N GLY A 14 -7.56 3.01 -7.38
CA GLY A 14 -6.29 2.55 -7.91
C GLY A 14 -5.52 3.67 -8.61
N LEU A 15 -6.20 4.48 -9.43
CA LEU A 15 -5.62 5.67 -10.05
C LEU A 15 -5.19 6.72 -9.03
N LEU A 16 -6.03 7.00 -8.03
CA LEU A 16 -5.70 7.94 -6.95
C LEU A 16 -4.46 7.46 -6.18
N THR A 17 -4.40 6.17 -5.87
CA THR A 17 -3.25 5.55 -5.22
C THR A 17 -2.00 5.65 -6.07
N CYS A 18 -2.10 5.41 -7.39
CA CYS A 18 -1.00 5.61 -8.33
C CYS A 18 -0.47 7.05 -8.28
N GLY A 19 -1.36 8.05 -8.37
CA GLY A 19 -0.99 9.46 -8.29
C GLY A 19 -0.33 9.84 -6.96
N MET A 20 -0.86 9.36 -5.85
CA MET A 20 -0.29 9.59 -4.52
C MET A 20 1.10 8.95 -4.39
N MET A 21 1.27 7.70 -4.82
CA MET A 21 2.55 7.00 -4.74
C MET A 21 3.60 7.62 -5.66
N MET A 22 3.21 8.12 -6.84
CA MET A 22 4.09 8.91 -7.70
C MET A 22 4.51 10.22 -7.01
N TYR A 23 3.58 10.92 -6.35
CA TYR A 23 3.90 12.13 -5.60
C TYR A 23 4.89 11.84 -4.45
N LEU A 24 4.62 10.81 -3.64
CA LEU A 24 5.52 10.39 -2.56
C LEU A 24 6.89 9.95 -3.10
N SER A 25 6.91 9.26 -4.24
CA SER A 25 8.15 8.84 -4.92
C SER A 25 9.01 10.04 -5.29
N VAL A 26 8.40 11.10 -5.82
CA VAL A 26 9.09 12.35 -6.15
C VAL A 26 9.59 13.05 -4.89
N LEU A 27 8.81 13.08 -3.81
CA LEU A 27 9.24 13.67 -2.53
C LEU A 27 10.46 12.94 -1.95
N ILE A 28 10.41 11.60 -1.90
CA ILE A 28 11.52 10.77 -1.44
C ILE A 28 12.77 11.02 -2.29
N PHE A 29 12.62 11.08 -3.61
CA PHE A 29 13.74 11.36 -4.51
C PHE A 29 14.34 12.75 -4.26
N ARG A 30 13.49 13.76 -4.02
CA ARG A 30 13.92 15.15 -3.79
C ARG A 30 14.53 15.38 -2.41
N ALA A 31 14.16 14.60 -1.40
CA ALA A 31 14.70 14.72 -0.04
C ALA A 31 16.22 14.56 -0.03
N ASP A 32 16.75 13.53 -0.70
CA ASP A 32 18.17 13.41 -1.01
C ASP A 32 18.40 12.63 -2.32
N PRO A 33 18.58 13.33 -3.45
CA PRO A 33 18.79 12.68 -4.75
C PRO A 33 20.13 11.96 -4.86
N LYS A 34 21.13 12.30 -4.03
CA LYS A 34 22.45 11.67 -4.07
C LYS A 34 22.43 10.36 -3.28
N ASN A 35 21.61 10.27 -2.25
CA ASN A 35 21.45 9.06 -1.47
C ASN A 35 20.90 7.91 -2.34
N PRO A 36 21.66 6.82 -2.52
CA PRO A 36 21.21 5.68 -3.33
C PRO A 36 19.96 4.98 -2.77
N LYS A 37 19.78 5.04 -1.46
CA LYS A 37 18.64 4.45 -0.75
C LYS A 37 17.35 5.19 -1.08
N ASN A 38 17.36 6.52 -1.02
CA ASN A 38 16.22 7.36 -1.36
C ASN A 38 15.83 7.16 -2.84
N ARG A 39 16.83 7.09 -3.74
CA ARG A 39 16.59 6.75 -5.14
C ARG A 39 15.93 5.38 -5.28
N PHE A 40 16.42 4.36 -4.58
CA PHE A 40 15.81 3.04 -4.62
C PHE A 40 14.38 3.02 -4.09
N LEU A 41 14.13 3.62 -2.91
CA LEU A 41 12.80 3.69 -2.30
C LEU A 41 11.81 4.50 -3.15
N SER A 42 12.29 5.54 -3.84
CA SER A 42 11.50 6.28 -4.82
C SER A 42 11.07 5.38 -5.99
N PHE A 43 11.99 4.60 -6.55
CA PHE A 43 11.70 3.73 -7.71
C PHE A 43 10.74 2.59 -7.37
N ILE A 44 10.99 1.86 -6.29
CA ILE A 44 10.07 0.80 -5.84
C ILE A 44 8.66 1.38 -5.63
N LEU A 45 8.55 2.57 -5.05
CA LEU A 45 7.28 3.23 -4.80
C LEU A 45 6.55 3.66 -6.09
N ALA A 46 7.30 4.17 -7.07
CA ALA A 46 6.74 4.52 -8.37
C ALA A 46 6.15 3.30 -9.08
N PHE A 47 6.85 2.15 -9.09
CA PHE A 47 6.36 0.93 -9.73
C PHE A 47 5.27 0.22 -8.95
N GLU A 48 5.25 0.33 -7.62
CA GLU A 48 4.09 -0.06 -6.81
C GLU A 48 2.85 0.76 -7.15
N GLY A 49 2.99 2.09 -7.22
CA GLY A 49 1.91 2.99 -7.59
C GLY A 49 1.39 2.71 -8.99
N PHE A 50 2.31 2.59 -9.95
CA PHE A 50 1.96 2.31 -11.33
C PHE A 50 1.27 0.95 -11.49
N GLY A 51 1.73 -0.09 -10.79
CA GLY A 51 1.06 -1.39 -10.75
C GLY A 51 -0.34 -1.32 -10.12
N ALA A 52 -0.53 -0.52 -9.07
CA ALA A 52 -1.84 -0.30 -8.46
C ALA A 52 -2.82 0.43 -9.42
N GLY A 53 -2.34 1.36 -10.24
CA GLY A 53 -3.16 2.03 -11.25
C GLY A 53 -3.44 1.15 -12.47
N ALA A 54 -2.40 0.59 -13.09
CA ALA A 54 -2.49 -0.12 -14.36
C ALA A 54 -3.33 -1.40 -14.29
N LEU A 55 -3.22 -2.18 -13.20
CA LEU A 55 -4.05 -3.38 -12.99
C LEU A 55 -5.55 -3.06 -12.91
N ASN A 56 -5.89 -1.87 -12.42
CA ASN A 56 -7.27 -1.44 -12.21
C ASN A 56 -7.81 -0.58 -13.35
N PHE A 57 -6.98 -0.25 -14.36
CA PHE A 57 -7.34 0.66 -15.44
C PHE A 57 -8.56 0.19 -16.25
N PHE A 58 -8.70 -1.13 -16.42
CA PHE A 58 -9.81 -1.76 -17.14
C PHE A 58 -11.18 -1.43 -16.56
N GLY A 59 -11.23 -1.10 -15.27
CA GLY A 59 -12.46 -0.70 -14.60
C GLY A 59 -12.72 0.79 -14.64
N ILE A 60 -11.93 1.67 -15.27
CA ILE A 60 -12.19 3.13 -15.18
C ILE A 60 -13.42 3.53 -15.98
N PHE A 61 -13.59 2.92 -17.15
CA PHE A 61 -14.59 3.30 -18.14
C PHE A 61 -15.04 2.04 -18.88
N PRO A 62 -16.32 1.90 -19.24
CA PRO A 62 -16.78 0.85 -20.14
C PRO A 62 -16.26 1.13 -21.56
N PHE A 63 -15.05 0.68 -21.84
CA PHE A 63 -14.40 0.92 -23.13
C PHE A 63 -15.15 0.21 -24.26
N PRO A 64 -15.37 0.90 -25.40
CA PRO A 64 -15.88 0.27 -26.62
C PRO A 64 -14.95 -0.85 -27.10
N VAL A 65 -15.51 -1.80 -27.85
CA VAL A 65 -14.74 -2.96 -28.35
C VAL A 65 -13.59 -2.57 -29.26
N GLU A 66 -13.65 -1.41 -29.90
CA GLU A 66 -12.58 -0.87 -30.75
C GLU A 66 -11.30 -0.53 -29.97
N TYR A 67 -11.38 -0.40 -28.64
CA TYR A 67 -10.24 -0.12 -27.77
C TYR A 67 -9.54 -1.38 -27.25
N LEU A 68 -9.94 -2.58 -27.69
CA LEU A 68 -9.41 -3.84 -27.15
C LEU A 68 -7.88 -3.93 -27.28
N ASP A 69 -7.30 -3.53 -28.41
CA ASP A 69 -5.85 -3.52 -28.64
C ASP A 69 -5.11 -2.57 -27.68
N PHE A 70 -5.70 -1.40 -27.44
CA PHE A 70 -5.17 -0.42 -26.48
C PHE A 70 -5.22 -0.99 -25.06
N LEU A 71 -6.33 -1.61 -24.67
CA LEU A 71 -6.47 -2.25 -23.36
C LEU A 71 -5.49 -3.42 -23.21
N TYR A 72 -5.26 -4.20 -24.26
CA TYR A 72 -4.27 -5.26 -24.24
C TYR A 72 -2.85 -4.71 -24.05
N SER A 73 -2.55 -3.56 -24.65
CA SER A 73 -1.28 -2.85 -24.39
C SER A 73 -1.16 -2.40 -22.93
N VAL A 74 -2.25 -1.90 -22.33
CA VAL A 74 -2.29 -1.55 -20.88
C VAL A 74 -2.04 -2.80 -20.02
N ARG A 75 -2.60 -3.94 -20.40
CA ARG A 75 -2.37 -5.23 -19.73
C ARG A 75 -0.91 -5.64 -19.81
N TYR A 76 -0.28 -5.49 -20.96
CA TYR A 76 1.14 -5.77 -21.17
C TYR A 76 2.01 -4.93 -20.23
N VAL A 77 1.72 -3.63 -20.17
CA VAL A 77 2.39 -2.70 -19.25
C VAL A 77 2.17 -3.12 -17.80
N SER A 78 0.93 -3.41 -17.41
CA SER A 78 0.58 -3.88 -16.08
C SER A 78 1.34 -5.15 -15.68
N GLY A 79 1.42 -6.15 -16.56
CA GLY A 79 2.19 -7.38 -16.34
C GLY A 79 3.67 -7.10 -16.13
N SER A 80 4.26 -6.21 -16.92
CA SER A 80 5.68 -5.84 -16.78
C SER A 80 6.01 -5.21 -15.43
N THR A 81 5.07 -4.47 -14.82
CA THR A 81 5.27 -3.91 -13.46
C THR A 81 5.41 -4.99 -12.39
N GLY A 82 4.78 -6.16 -12.57
CA GLY A 82 4.95 -7.29 -11.66
C GLY A 82 6.41 -7.76 -11.65
N MET A 83 7.00 -7.91 -12.84
CA MET A 83 8.39 -8.35 -13.00
C MET A 83 9.40 -7.32 -12.49
N ILE A 84 9.13 -6.03 -12.71
CA ILE A 84 9.95 -4.95 -12.19
C ILE A 84 9.92 -4.93 -10.65
N ARG A 85 8.74 -5.05 -10.04
CA ARG A 85 8.58 -5.11 -8.57
C ARG A 85 9.31 -6.30 -7.96
N LEU A 86 9.24 -7.47 -8.59
CA LEU A 86 9.97 -8.66 -8.17
C LEU A 86 11.48 -8.38 -8.05
N ILE A 87 12.07 -7.71 -9.03
CA ILE A 87 13.49 -7.30 -8.98
C ILE A 87 13.74 -6.41 -7.76
N PHE A 88 12.91 -5.38 -7.55
CA PHE A 88 13.06 -4.47 -6.41
C PHE A 88 12.91 -5.19 -5.05
N TYR A 89 11.97 -6.12 -4.91
CA TYR A 89 11.81 -6.88 -3.68
C TYR A 89 13.03 -7.74 -3.37
N VAL A 90 13.63 -8.39 -4.38
CA VAL A 90 14.88 -9.14 -4.16
C VAL A 90 16.04 -8.19 -3.82
N CYS A 91 16.10 -7.03 -4.47
CA CYS A 91 17.23 -6.13 -4.36
C CYS A 91 17.29 -5.33 -3.04
N ILE A 92 16.18 -5.16 -2.32
CA ILE A 92 16.17 -4.36 -1.09
C ILE A 92 17.09 -4.91 0.00
N ILE A 93 17.25 -6.23 0.03
CA ILE A 93 18.15 -6.95 0.95
C ILE A 93 19.58 -6.44 0.82
N PHE A 94 20.04 -6.20 -0.41
CA PHE A 94 21.41 -5.75 -0.65
C PHE A 94 21.65 -4.29 -0.22
N ILE A 95 20.58 -3.50 -0.10
CA ILE A 95 20.67 -2.11 0.34
C ILE A 95 20.71 -2.03 1.87
N TYR A 96 19.90 -2.84 2.55
CA TYR A 96 19.79 -2.85 4.02
C TYR A 96 20.70 -3.88 4.70
N SER A 97 21.55 -4.60 3.94
CA SER A 97 22.53 -5.51 4.52
C SER A 97 23.86 -4.80 4.85
N ASN A 98 24.41 -5.11 6.03
CA ASN A 98 25.76 -4.72 6.45
C ASN A 98 26.84 -5.69 5.98
N ASN A 99 26.50 -6.73 5.20
CA ASN A 99 27.47 -7.70 4.72
C ASN A 99 28.34 -7.13 3.59
N ASN A 100 29.66 -7.11 3.80
CA ASN A 100 30.65 -6.65 2.81
C ASN A 100 30.60 -7.42 1.49
N ALA A 101 30.17 -8.69 1.50
CA ALA A 101 30.00 -9.51 0.29
C ALA A 101 28.97 -8.91 -0.68
N PHE A 102 28.01 -8.12 -0.19
CA PHE A 102 26.99 -7.46 -1.01
C PHE A 102 27.40 -6.06 -1.47
N GLY A 103 28.61 -5.61 -1.17
CA GLY A 103 29.10 -4.27 -1.51
C GLY A 103 29.12 -3.97 -3.01
N SER A 104 29.32 -4.98 -3.87
CA SER A 104 29.30 -4.81 -5.33
C SER A 104 27.87 -4.59 -5.86
N VAL A 105 26.91 -5.40 -5.42
CA VAL A 105 25.49 -5.28 -5.80
C VAL A 105 24.91 -3.96 -5.26
N ARG A 106 25.24 -3.63 -4.01
CA ARG A 106 24.87 -2.34 -3.41
C ARG A 106 25.38 -1.16 -4.22
N ARG A 107 26.64 -1.20 -4.69
CA ARG A 107 27.22 -0.15 -5.55
C ARG A 107 26.54 -0.06 -6.92
N LEU A 108 26.15 -1.19 -7.53
CA LEU A 108 25.42 -1.19 -8.79
C LEU A 108 24.06 -0.48 -8.65
N PHE A 109 23.24 -0.89 -7.69
CA PHE A 109 21.94 -0.26 -7.45
C PHE A 109 22.04 1.15 -6.84
N ALA A 110 23.18 1.50 -6.24
CA ALA A 110 23.47 2.86 -5.79
C ALA A 110 23.94 3.81 -6.90
N SER A 111 24.31 3.30 -8.07
CA SER A 111 24.85 4.08 -9.18
C SER A 111 23.74 4.59 -10.13
N ARG A 112 24.12 5.13 -11.28
CA ARG A 112 23.19 5.43 -12.39
C ARG A 112 22.51 4.17 -12.94
N SER A 113 23.04 2.98 -12.66
CA SER A 113 22.48 1.70 -13.12
C SER A 113 21.08 1.38 -12.57
N LEU A 114 20.63 2.06 -11.50
CA LEU A 114 19.24 1.93 -11.02
C LEU A 114 18.22 2.27 -12.11
N TRP A 115 18.54 3.21 -13.00
CA TRP A 115 17.68 3.60 -14.12
C TRP A 115 17.49 2.49 -15.17
N LEU A 116 18.36 1.47 -15.17
CA LEU A 116 18.24 0.32 -16.07
C LEU A 116 17.31 -0.76 -15.52
N SER A 117 16.96 -0.74 -14.22
CA SER A 117 16.15 -1.81 -13.63
C SER A 117 14.74 -1.96 -14.26
N PRO A 118 14.03 -0.88 -14.68
CA PRO A 118 12.75 -1.03 -15.35
C PRO A 118 12.90 -1.67 -16.74
N LEU A 119 13.96 -1.29 -17.46
CA LEU A 119 14.27 -1.84 -18.77
C LEU A 119 14.59 -3.34 -18.68
N ILE A 120 15.39 -3.73 -17.68
CA ILE A 120 15.72 -5.13 -17.43
C ILE A 120 14.46 -5.92 -17.07
N GLY A 121 13.62 -5.40 -16.17
CA GLY A 121 12.36 -6.05 -15.80
C GLY A 121 11.40 -6.21 -16.98
N PHE A 122 11.31 -5.20 -17.85
CA PHE A 122 10.53 -5.25 -19.07
C PHE A 122 11.07 -6.30 -20.06
N ILE A 123 12.39 -6.33 -20.31
CA ILE A 123 13.02 -7.32 -21.20
C ILE A 123 12.77 -8.75 -20.69
N ILE A 124 12.92 -8.97 -19.38
CA ILE A 124 12.66 -10.28 -18.77
C ILE A 124 11.19 -10.66 -18.97
N PHE A 125 10.26 -9.74 -18.71
CA PHE A 125 8.83 -9.98 -18.92
C PHE A 125 8.51 -10.35 -20.37
N VAL A 126 8.98 -9.57 -21.34
CA VAL A 126 8.80 -9.83 -22.78
C VAL A 126 9.37 -11.20 -23.16
N SER A 127 10.57 -11.52 -22.67
CA SER A 127 11.23 -12.80 -22.92
C SER A 127 10.41 -13.96 -22.35
N THR A 128 9.86 -13.82 -21.14
CA THR A 128 8.99 -14.84 -20.53
C THR A 128 7.70 -15.01 -21.34
N VAL A 129 7.07 -13.93 -21.78
CA VAL A 129 5.87 -14.00 -22.65
C VAL A 129 6.18 -14.75 -23.95
N PHE A 130 7.32 -14.48 -24.57
CA PHE A 130 7.74 -15.18 -25.79
C PHE A 130 7.96 -16.68 -25.56
N VAL A 131 8.65 -17.05 -24.48
CA VAL A 131 8.93 -18.46 -24.13
C VAL A 131 7.65 -19.25 -23.80
N LEU A 132 6.64 -18.59 -23.24
CA LEU A 132 5.36 -19.21 -22.85
C LEU A 132 4.33 -19.26 -24.01
N GLY A 133 4.76 -19.07 -25.26
CA GLY A 133 3.91 -19.25 -26.43
C GLY A 133 3.20 -17.98 -26.92
N GLY A 134 3.73 -16.80 -26.58
CA GLY A 134 3.23 -15.52 -27.07
C GLY A 134 2.17 -14.89 -26.16
N GLU A 135 1.61 -13.77 -26.61
CA GLU A 135 0.76 -12.89 -25.79
C GLU A 135 -0.47 -13.59 -25.22
N VAL A 136 -1.30 -14.18 -26.08
CA VAL A 136 -2.58 -14.80 -25.69
C VAL A 136 -2.36 -16.02 -24.79
N SER A 137 -1.38 -16.86 -25.07
CA SER A 137 -1.06 -18.05 -24.26
C SER A 137 -0.45 -17.68 -22.89
N ALA A 138 0.49 -16.75 -22.89
CA ALA A 138 1.21 -16.37 -21.68
C ALA A 138 0.35 -15.50 -20.76
N LEU A 139 -0.23 -14.42 -21.29
CA LEU A 139 -0.98 -13.45 -20.49
C LEU A 139 -2.44 -13.87 -20.33
N GLY A 140 -3.01 -14.53 -21.34
CA GLY A 140 -4.45 -14.84 -21.45
C GLY A 140 -5.11 -13.91 -22.47
N ASP A 141 -6.20 -14.37 -23.09
CA ASP A 141 -6.98 -13.53 -24.01
C ASP A 141 -7.75 -12.42 -23.25
N MET A 142 -8.25 -11.42 -23.97
CA MET A 142 -9.16 -10.40 -23.49
C MET A 142 -10.45 -10.45 -24.31
N TYR A 143 -11.58 -10.42 -23.62
CA TYR A 143 -12.90 -10.59 -24.21
C TYR A 143 -13.71 -9.32 -23.95
N ALA A 144 -14.39 -8.81 -24.97
CA ALA A 144 -15.31 -7.71 -24.85
C ALA A 144 -16.67 -8.09 -25.42
N LEU A 145 -17.74 -7.76 -24.69
CA LEU A 145 -19.12 -7.90 -25.14
C LEU A 145 -19.80 -6.54 -25.10
N GLU A 146 -20.33 -6.13 -26.25
CA GLU A 146 -21.10 -4.90 -26.44
C GLU A 146 -22.59 -5.24 -26.59
N CYS A 147 -23.39 -4.70 -25.68
CA CYS A 147 -24.84 -4.87 -25.65
C CYS A 147 -25.52 -3.54 -25.96
N ASN A 148 -26.22 -3.50 -27.09
CA ASN A 148 -27.05 -2.36 -27.49
C ASN A 148 -28.53 -2.57 -27.14
N ASP A 149 -28.99 -3.81 -27.11
CA ASP A 149 -30.35 -4.21 -26.75
C ASP A 149 -30.31 -5.62 -26.12
N THR A 150 -31.45 -6.09 -25.63
CA THR A 150 -31.67 -7.45 -25.16
C THR A 150 -31.51 -8.46 -26.31
N GLY A 151 -30.87 -9.61 -26.04
CA GLY A 151 -30.60 -10.62 -27.07
C GLY A 151 -29.10 -10.88 -27.27
N GLU A 152 -28.67 -11.20 -28.49
CA GLU A 152 -27.26 -11.52 -28.77
C GLU A 152 -26.42 -10.24 -28.88
N GLY A 153 -25.38 -10.12 -28.04
CA GLY A 153 -24.46 -8.99 -28.05
C GLY A 153 -23.31 -9.17 -29.04
N LYS A 154 -22.67 -8.07 -29.42
CA LYS A 154 -21.48 -8.07 -30.27
C LYS A 154 -20.27 -8.46 -29.43
N ASN A 155 -19.70 -9.64 -29.68
CA ASN A 155 -18.55 -10.18 -28.97
C ASN A 155 -17.27 -10.05 -29.80
N VAL A 156 -16.17 -9.65 -29.15
CA VAL A 156 -14.83 -9.53 -29.77
C VAL A 156 -13.79 -10.06 -28.78
N SER A 157 -12.86 -10.88 -29.26
CA SER A 157 -11.67 -11.33 -28.51
C SER A 157 -10.41 -10.74 -29.15
N TYR A 158 -9.35 -10.53 -28.36
CA TYR A 158 -8.09 -9.98 -28.87
C TYR A 158 -7.31 -11.04 -29.67
N GLY A 159 -7.30 -12.28 -29.18
CA GLY A 159 -6.59 -13.39 -29.79
C GLY A 159 -7.39 -14.17 -30.84
N ASP A 160 -8.55 -13.66 -31.26
CA ASP A 160 -9.52 -14.39 -32.10
C ASP A 160 -9.89 -15.77 -31.53
N SER A 161 -9.82 -15.95 -30.20
CA SER A 161 -10.19 -17.21 -29.55
C SER A 161 -11.71 -17.33 -29.38
N ASP A 162 -12.17 -18.59 -29.30
CA ASP A 162 -13.58 -18.90 -29.03
C ASP A 162 -14.04 -18.22 -27.74
N PHE A 163 -15.18 -17.53 -27.81
CA PHE A 163 -15.72 -16.77 -26.69
C PHE A 163 -16.15 -17.75 -25.59
N MET A 164 -15.39 -17.79 -24.49
CA MET A 164 -15.62 -18.74 -23.39
C MET A 164 -16.77 -18.34 -22.44
N PHE A 165 -17.42 -17.22 -22.71
CA PHE A 165 -18.52 -16.67 -21.90
C PHE A 165 -19.82 -16.65 -22.69
N ASN A 166 -20.96 -16.64 -22.00
CA ASN A 166 -22.24 -16.42 -22.65
C ASN A 166 -22.30 -14.98 -23.23
N THR A 167 -22.80 -14.88 -24.46
CA THR A 167 -22.82 -13.67 -25.29
C THR A 167 -24.18 -12.97 -25.28
N THR A 168 -25.13 -13.49 -24.50
CA THR A 168 -26.50 -12.96 -24.44
C THR A 168 -26.62 -11.82 -23.42
N CYS A 169 -27.19 -10.71 -23.88
CA CYS A 169 -27.51 -9.50 -23.13
C CYS A 169 -28.86 -9.68 -22.41
N PRO A 170 -28.89 -9.70 -21.06
CA PRO A 170 -30.11 -9.96 -20.30
C PRO A 170 -31.10 -8.78 -20.33
N ALA A 171 -32.40 -9.07 -20.26
CA ALA A 171 -33.45 -8.06 -20.20
C ALA A 171 -33.42 -7.21 -18.92
N SER A 172 -32.82 -7.70 -17.83
CA SER A 172 -32.69 -6.98 -16.56
C SER A 172 -31.84 -5.70 -16.67
N LEU A 173 -30.99 -5.58 -17.70
CA LEU A 173 -30.09 -4.46 -17.92
C LEU A 173 -30.51 -3.55 -19.08
N GLU A 174 -31.70 -3.77 -19.66
CA GLU A 174 -32.29 -2.92 -20.71
C GLU A 174 -32.22 -1.41 -20.38
N PRO A 175 -32.47 -0.95 -19.14
CA PRO A 175 -32.39 0.48 -18.81
C PRO A 175 -30.98 1.10 -18.85
N VAL A 176 -29.93 0.27 -18.91
CA VAL A 176 -28.52 0.69 -18.81
C VAL A 176 -27.78 0.52 -20.15
N TYR A 177 -28.43 -0.08 -21.16
CA TYR A 177 -27.87 -0.17 -22.50
C TYR A 177 -27.82 1.21 -23.18
N PRO A 178 -26.81 1.49 -24.03
CA PRO A 178 -25.74 0.59 -24.46
C PRO A 178 -24.64 0.40 -23.40
N LEU A 179 -24.12 -0.82 -23.29
CA LEU A 179 -23.10 -1.20 -22.32
C LEU A 179 -22.02 -2.07 -22.98
N THR A 180 -20.76 -1.80 -22.67
CA THR A 180 -19.64 -2.68 -23.02
C THR A 180 -18.97 -3.22 -21.77
N ILE A 181 -18.76 -4.54 -21.73
CA ILE A 181 -18.06 -5.21 -20.63
C ILE A 181 -16.84 -5.92 -21.17
N THR A 182 -15.69 -5.63 -20.55
CA THR A 182 -14.42 -6.30 -20.85
C THR A 182 -14.04 -7.25 -19.73
N LYS A 183 -13.66 -8.48 -20.07
CA LYS A 183 -13.05 -9.44 -19.15
C LYS A 183 -11.65 -9.80 -19.59
N ILE A 184 -10.79 -9.97 -18.58
CA ILE A 184 -9.39 -10.31 -18.73
C ILE A 184 -9.29 -11.81 -18.46
N GLY A 185 -8.92 -12.61 -19.46
CA GLY A 185 -8.61 -14.03 -19.29
C GLY A 185 -7.39 -14.22 -18.39
N ILE A 186 -7.11 -15.45 -17.94
CA ILE A 186 -5.93 -15.74 -17.13
C ILE A 186 -5.05 -16.70 -17.92
N GLY A 187 -3.89 -16.22 -18.40
CA GLY A 187 -2.89 -17.05 -19.07
C GLY A 187 -1.90 -17.69 -18.11
N THR A 188 -0.98 -18.47 -18.66
CA THR A 188 -0.04 -19.30 -17.89
C THR A 188 0.92 -18.50 -16.99
N ILE A 189 1.25 -17.25 -17.32
CA ILE A 189 2.22 -16.45 -16.57
C ILE A 189 1.65 -15.91 -15.26
N GLN A 190 0.35 -15.54 -15.22
CA GLN A 190 -0.24 -14.81 -14.11
C GLN A 190 -0.29 -15.64 -12.81
N PRO A 191 -0.70 -16.93 -12.85
CA PRO A 191 -0.64 -17.83 -11.69
C PRO A 191 0.78 -18.12 -11.19
N ILE A 192 1.82 -17.85 -11.99
CA ILE A 192 3.22 -18.05 -11.61
C ILE A 192 3.81 -16.75 -11.04
N ILE A 193 3.66 -15.63 -11.75
CA ILE A 193 4.30 -14.36 -11.41
C ILE A 193 3.80 -13.80 -10.07
N VAL A 194 2.51 -13.95 -9.76
CA VAL A 194 1.91 -13.44 -8.53
C VAL A 194 2.48 -14.16 -7.29
N PRO A 195 2.45 -15.50 -7.18
CA PRO A 195 3.09 -16.21 -6.08
C PRO A 195 4.60 -15.97 -5.99
N VAL A 196 5.32 -15.95 -7.12
CA VAL A 196 6.78 -15.72 -7.10
C VAL A 196 7.10 -14.32 -6.57
N THR A 197 6.31 -13.31 -6.95
CA THR A 197 6.46 -11.94 -6.43
C THR A 197 6.15 -11.89 -4.93
N ALA A 198 5.11 -12.58 -4.46
CA ALA A 198 4.79 -12.69 -3.04
C ALA A 198 5.88 -13.44 -2.24
N LEU A 199 6.51 -14.47 -2.81
CA LEU A 199 7.64 -15.18 -2.21
C LEU A 199 8.90 -14.30 -2.11
N ALA A 200 9.20 -13.52 -3.15
CA ALA A 200 10.30 -12.55 -3.10
C ALA A 200 10.05 -11.49 -2.00
N LEU A 201 8.80 -11.04 -1.87
CA LEU A 201 8.39 -10.12 -0.81
C LEU A 201 8.49 -10.77 0.59
N LEU A 202 8.10 -12.03 0.73
CA LEU A 202 8.23 -12.79 1.98
C LEU A 202 9.70 -12.92 2.39
N PHE A 203 10.55 -13.34 1.46
CA PHE A 203 11.98 -13.53 1.71
C PHE A 203 12.65 -12.21 2.13
N SER A 204 12.37 -11.12 1.42
CA SER A 204 12.89 -9.79 1.77
C SER A 204 12.37 -9.29 3.10
N THR A 205 11.11 -9.51 3.41
CA THR A 205 10.53 -9.15 4.73
C THR A 205 11.22 -9.93 5.85
N ILE A 206 11.34 -11.26 5.75
CA ILE A 206 12.03 -12.09 6.75
C ILE A 206 13.46 -11.60 6.95
N TYR A 207 14.19 -11.31 5.87
CA TYR A 207 15.54 -10.80 5.96
C TYR A 207 15.61 -9.47 6.71
N LEU A 208 14.75 -8.51 6.34
CA LEU A 208 14.71 -7.20 6.98
C LEU A 208 14.43 -7.30 8.48
N TYR A 209 13.55 -8.22 8.90
CA TYR A 209 13.24 -8.47 10.32
C TYR A 209 14.36 -9.17 11.10
N ARG A 210 15.28 -9.87 10.43
CA ARG A 210 16.45 -10.49 11.06
C ARG A 210 17.58 -9.52 11.37
N ILE A 211 17.60 -8.34 10.75
CA ILE A 211 18.59 -7.31 11.06
C ILE A 211 18.35 -6.86 12.52
N ASP A 212 19.40 -6.68 13.31
CA ASP A 212 19.22 -6.11 14.65
C ASP A 212 19.09 -4.59 14.54
N ALA A 213 17.96 -4.03 14.98
CA ALA A 213 17.70 -2.59 14.90
C ALA A 213 18.37 -1.83 16.05
N ASP A 214 18.66 -2.51 17.16
CA ASP A 214 19.15 -1.89 18.39
C ASP A 214 20.69 -1.93 18.47
N ASN A 215 21.33 -2.77 17.63
CA ASN A 215 22.78 -2.87 17.47
C ASN A 215 23.26 -2.31 16.11
N LEU A 216 22.67 -1.21 15.65
CA LEU A 216 23.14 -0.53 14.44
C LEU A 216 24.37 0.31 14.75
N ASP A 217 25.47 0.04 14.05
CA ASP A 217 26.72 0.81 14.15
C ASP A 217 26.52 2.26 13.65
N GLU A 218 27.30 3.22 14.15
CA GLU A 218 27.24 4.62 13.69
C GLU A 218 27.57 4.76 12.19
N THR A 219 28.26 3.77 11.62
CA THR A 219 28.58 3.69 10.19
C THR A 219 27.47 3.06 9.34
N SER A 220 26.36 2.64 9.95
CA SER A 220 25.25 2.00 9.25
C SER A 220 24.55 2.96 8.27
N ALA A 221 24.09 2.43 7.15
CA ALA A 221 23.49 3.23 6.06
C ALA A 221 22.04 3.69 6.34
N PHE A 222 21.47 3.31 7.48
CA PHE A 222 20.07 3.52 7.86
C PHE A 222 19.94 3.55 9.38
N ASP A 223 18.95 4.29 9.89
CA ASP A 223 18.67 4.32 11.32
C ASP A 223 17.64 3.23 11.73
N ALA A 224 17.48 3.03 13.04
CA ALA A 224 16.55 2.05 13.58
C ALA A 224 15.08 2.37 13.24
N LYS A 225 14.71 3.66 13.16
CA LYS A 225 13.33 4.12 12.93
C LYS A 225 12.90 3.88 11.48
N GLU A 226 13.79 4.17 10.55
CA GLU A 226 13.67 3.92 9.12
C GLU A 226 13.55 2.43 8.84
N LEU A 227 14.43 1.61 9.43
CA LEU A 227 14.37 0.16 9.29
C LEU A 227 13.03 -0.41 9.80
N ARG A 228 12.54 0.08 10.95
CA ARG A 228 11.24 -0.31 11.50
C ARG A 228 10.09 0.09 10.56
N ALA A 229 10.09 1.30 10.03
CA ALA A 229 9.07 1.76 9.08
C ALA A 229 9.07 0.93 7.79
N ILE A 230 10.24 0.63 7.24
CA ILE A 230 10.36 -0.19 6.02
C ILE A 230 9.88 -1.62 6.26
N ARG A 231 10.27 -2.22 7.39
CA ARG A 231 9.74 -3.53 7.83
C ARG A 231 8.23 -3.55 7.86
N PHE A 232 7.60 -2.54 8.48
CA PHE A 232 6.14 -2.44 8.54
C PHE A 232 5.51 -2.23 7.16
N GLY A 233 6.13 -1.43 6.28
CA GLY A 233 5.65 -1.25 4.91
C GLY A 233 5.66 -2.57 4.13
N PHE A 234 6.78 -3.30 4.18
CA PHE A 234 6.93 -4.61 3.54
C PHE A 234 6.00 -5.66 4.13
N LEU A 235 5.91 -5.75 5.46
CA LEU A 235 5.01 -6.68 6.15
C LEU A 235 3.55 -6.41 5.78
N THR A 236 3.14 -5.14 5.74
CA THR A 236 1.77 -4.77 5.35
C THR A 236 1.51 -5.20 3.92
N LYS A 237 2.39 -4.85 2.97
CA LYS A 237 2.25 -5.28 1.57
C LYS A 237 2.19 -6.79 1.45
N LEU A 238 2.98 -7.52 2.24
CA LEU A 238 3.02 -8.98 2.25
C LEU A 238 1.68 -9.58 2.69
N ILE A 239 1.10 -9.12 3.80
CA ILE A 239 -0.19 -9.60 4.29
C ILE A 239 -1.26 -9.47 3.20
N PHE A 240 -1.36 -8.28 2.60
CA PHE A 240 -2.32 -8.00 1.53
C PHE A 240 -2.03 -8.81 0.25
N SER A 241 -0.76 -8.97 -0.12
CA SER A 241 -0.35 -9.73 -1.31
C SER A 241 -0.58 -11.23 -1.15
N VAL A 242 -0.35 -11.80 0.04
CA VAL A 242 -0.65 -13.20 0.34
C VAL A 242 -2.15 -13.43 0.32
N GLY A 243 -2.93 -12.53 0.95
CA GLY A 243 -4.39 -12.57 0.87
C GLY A 243 -4.90 -12.58 -0.58
N ALA A 244 -4.40 -11.66 -1.42
CA ALA A 244 -4.74 -11.61 -2.85
C ALA A 244 -4.31 -12.90 -3.61
N THR A 245 -3.16 -13.49 -3.26
CA THR A 245 -2.68 -14.73 -3.90
C THR A 245 -3.55 -15.92 -3.55
N VAL A 246 -3.95 -16.06 -2.28
CA VAL A 246 -4.87 -17.11 -1.83
C VAL A 246 -6.20 -17.01 -2.55
N LEU A 247 -6.72 -15.79 -2.70
CA LEU A 247 -7.91 -15.55 -3.52
C LEU A 247 -7.65 -16.03 -4.95
N ILE A 248 -6.66 -15.52 -5.68
CA ILE A 248 -6.40 -15.93 -7.07
C ILE A 248 -6.30 -17.46 -7.24
N ILE A 249 -5.64 -18.18 -6.33
CA ILE A 249 -5.56 -19.65 -6.35
C ILE A 249 -6.95 -20.28 -6.16
N LEU A 250 -7.73 -19.80 -5.20
CA LEU A 250 -9.10 -20.27 -4.97
C LEU A 250 -9.97 -20.04 -6.22
N ALA A 251 -9.88 -18.86 -6.85
CA ALA A 251 -10.59 -18.58 -8.10
C ALA A 251 -10.22 -19.57 -9.20
N ASN A 252 -8.91 -19.79 -9.42
CA ASN A 252 -8.45 -20.73 -10.43
C ASN A 252 -8.92 -22.16 -10.13
N SER A 253 -8.99 -22.56 -8.85
CA SER A 253 -9.54 -23.86 -8.46
C SER A 253 -11.03 -23.99 -8.78
N LEU A 254 -11.83 -22.96 -8.50
CA LEU A 254 -13.28 -22.93 -8.77
C LEU A 254 -13.59 -22.90 -10.28
N VAL A 255 -12.72 -22.26 -11.08
CA VAL A 255 -12.81 -22.29 -12.56
C VAL A 255 -12.55 -23.70 -13.08
N ASN A 256 -11.49 -24.35 -12.59
CA ASN A 256 -11.12 -25.70 -13.05
C ASN A 256 -12.04 -26.81 -12.54
N SER A 257 -12.70 -26.63 -11.38
CA SER A 257 -13.70 -27.59 -10.88
C SER A 257 -15.00 -27.57 -11.68
N GLY A 258 -15.19 -26.57 -12.54
CA GLY A 258 -16.43 -26.37 -13.28
C GLY A 258 -17.58 -25.85 -12.43
N GLU A 259 -17.36 -25.52 -11.16
CA GLU A 259 -18.33 -24.77 -10.35
C GLU A 259 -18.51 -23.34 -10.89
N LEU A 260 -17.51 -22.83 -11.60
CA LEU A 260 -17.58 -21.62 -12.42
C LEU A 260 -17.65 -21.95 -13.94
N GLN A 261 -18.31 -23.04 -14.35
CA GLN A 261 -18.62 -23.26 -15.77
C GLN A 261 -19.81 -22.40 -16.19
N GLY A 262 -19.57 -21.48 -17.13
CA GLY A 262 -20.63 -20.72 -17.80
C GLY A 262 -21.01 -19.41 -17.11
N SER A 263 -20.05 -18.69 -16.51
CA SER A 263 -20.34 -17.33 -16.08
C SER A 263 -20.58 -16.45 -17.30
N ASP A 264 -21.79 -15.92 -17.41
CA ASP A 264 -22.10 -14.82 -18.31
C ASP A 264 -21.09 -13.70 -18.08
N ILE A 265 -20.51 -13.13 -19.15
CA ILE A 265 -19.63 -11.96 -19.03
C ILE A 265 -20.35 -10.79 -18.34
N ILE A 266 -21.69 -10.84 -18.35
CA ILE A 266 -22.65 -9.85 -17.84
C ILE A 266 -23.31 -10.23 -16.49
N GLN A 267 -23.19 -11.47 -15.98
CA GLN A 267 -24.05 -11.89 -14.86
C GLN A 267 -23.66 -11.47 -13.44
N ASP A 268 -24.75 -11.29 -12.69
CA ASP A 268 -25.00 -10.92 -11.29
C ASP A 268 -24.43 -11.86 -10.21
N ASP A 269 -23.39 -12.65 -10.50
CA ASP A 269 -22.75 -13.44 -9.44
C ASP A 269 -21.94 -12.52 -8.54
N LEU A 270 -22.63 -12.02 -7.52
CA LEU A 270 -22.11 -11.17 -6.46
C LEU A 270 -20.83 -11.76 -5.87
N PHE A 271 -20.75 -13.10 -5.76
CA PHE A 271 -19.59 -13.76 -5.19
C PHE A 271 -18.34 -13.53 -6.04
N PHE A 272 -18.39 -13.76 -7.35
CA PHE A 272 -17.24 -13.59 -8.23
C PHE A 272 -16.83 -12.12 -8.39
N SER A 273 -17.81 -11.22 -8.50
CA SER A 273 -17.56 -9.78 -8.60
C SER A 273 -16.94 -9.22 -7.31
N ALA A 274 -17.49 -9.54 -6.14
CA ALA A 274 -16.96 -9.14 -4.85
C ALA A 274 -15.57 -9.73 -4.62
N PHE A 275 -15.34 -10.97 -5.05
CA PHE A 275 -14.06 -11.63 -4.96
C PHE A 275 -12.96 -10.97 -5.79
N GLN A 276 -13.23 -10.69 -7.08
CA GLN A 276 -12.30 -10.01 -7.97
C GLN A 276 -11.96 -8.62 -7.43
N SER A 277 -13.01 -7.90 -7.01
CA SER A 277 -12.91 -6.56 -6.47
C SER A 277 -12.14 -6.53 -5.13
N THR A 278 -12.33 -7.52 -4.26
CA THR A 278 -11.56 -7.68 -3.02
C THR A 278 -10.09 -7.93 -3.32
N THR A 279 -9.78 -8.78 -4.30
CA THR A 279 -8.39 -9.05 -4.72
C THR A 279 -7.69 -7.77 -5.19
N LEU A 280 -8.38 -6.97 -6.00
CA LEU A 280 -7.89 -5.68 -6.49
C LEU A 280 -7.72 -4.66 -5.35
N PHE A 281 -8.69 -4.59 -4.44
CA PHE A 281 -8.62 -3.74 -3.25
C PHE A 281 -7.41 -4.09 -2.38
N MET A 282 -7.16 -5.38 -2.12
CA MET A 282 -6.01 -5.83 -1.32
C MET A 282 -4.69 -5.35 -1.95
N ASN A 283 -4.57 -5.44 -3.28
CA ASN A 283 -3.38 -4.94 -3.97
C ASN A 283 -3.22 -3.41 -3.82
N ILE A 284 -4.29 -2.63 -4.04
CA ILE A 284 -4.29 -1.17 -3.91
C ILE A 284 -3.92 -0.76 -2.48
N PHE A 285 -4.63 -1.29 -1.49
CA PHE A 285 -4.47 -0.93 -0.09
C PHE A 285 -3.08 -1.33 0.43
N GLY A 286 -2.58 -2.50 0.05
CA GLY A 286 -1.22 -2.93 0.38
C GLY A 286 -0.15 -1.98 -0.17
N SER A 287 -0.27 -1.55 -1.43
CA SER A 287 0.66 -0.58 -2.04
C SER A 287 0.55 0.80 -1.39
N PHE A 288 -0.66 1.28 -1.14
CA PHE A 288 -0.92 2.54 -0.44
C PHE A 288 -0.23 2.58 0.93
N MET A 289 -0.46 1.56 1.76
CA MET A 289 0.10 1.49 3.11
C MET A 289 1.63 1.42 3.10
N MET A 290 2.20 0.59 2.21
CA MET A 290 3.65 0.53 2.00
C MET A 290 4.23 1.91 1.68
N GLY A 291 3.53 2.68 0.83
CA GLY A 291 3.94 4.03 0.47
C GLY A 291 3.91 5.03 1.61
N VAL A 292 2.86 4.99 2.42
CA VAL A 292 2.76 5.83 3.62
C VAL A 292 3.92 5.53 4.58
N PHE A 293 4.23 4.25 4.82
CA PHE A 293 5.32 3.88 5.71
C PHE A 293 6.70 4.26 5.18
N PHE A 294 6.95 4.17 3.87
CA PHE A 294 8.22 4.60 3.28
C PHE A 294 8.39 6.11 3.29
N ALA A 295 7.31 6.84 2.98
CA ALA A 295 7.30 8.29 3.07
C ALA A 295 7.57 8.74 4.51
N TYR A 296 6.94 8.09 5.49
CA TYR A 296 7.20 8.32 6.90
C TYR A 296 8.66 8.03 7.29
N ALA A 297 9.26 6.96 6.77
CA ALA A 297 10.65 6.62 7.04
C ALA A 297 11.64 7.71 6.61
N ILE A 298 11.35 8.39 5.50
CA ILE A 298 12.29 9.33 4.84
C ILE A 298 11.98 10.79 5.16
N LEU A 299 10.71 11.21 5.04
CA LEU A 299 10.34 12.63 5.14
C LEU A 299 10.37 13.16 6.57
N LYS A 300 10.27 12.27 7.55
CA LYS A 300 10.20 12.60 8.97
C LYS A 300 11.52 13.10 9.57
N GLN A 301 12.66 12.80 8.94
CA GLN A 301 13.95 13.34 9.39
C GLN A 301 14.22 14.76 8.89
N ASP A 302 13.59 15.20 7.79
CA ASP A 302 13.97 16.47 7.13
C ASP A 302 12.89 17.55 7.18
N VAL A 303 11.60 17.22 7.11
CA VAL A 303 10.55 18.26 6.99
C VAL A 303 9.26 17.78 7.65
N LEU A 304 8.93 18.40 8.80
CA LEU A 304 7.60 18.61 9.40
C LEU A 304 7.29 17.85 10.71
N GLY A 305 7.07 18.63 11.77
CA GLY A 305 6.31 18.26 12.97
C GLY A 305 4.80 18.09 12.72
N ILE A 306 4.44 17.33 11.67
CA ILE A 306 3.06 17.05 11.23
C ILE A 306 2.57 15.66 11.69
N ASP A 307 3.30 14.98 12.57
CA ASP A 307 2.99 13.62 13.02
C ASP A 307 1.55 13.48 13.56
N GLU A 308 1.06 14.45 14.35
CA GLU A 308 -0.30 14.40 14.91
C GLU A 308 -1.38 14.46 13.84
N GLN A 309 -1.19 15.35 12.86
CA GLN A 309 -2.17 15.57 11.82
C GLN A 309 -2.14 14.42 10.81
N LEU A 310 -0.96 13.86 10.52
CA LEU A 310 -0.81 12.67 9.70
C LEU A 310 -1.42 11.44 10.39
N ARG A 311 -1.21 11.26 11.69
CA ARG A 311 -1.81 10.19 12.49
C ARG A 311 -3.33 10.27 12.55
N ARG A 312 -3.85 11.46 12.80
CA ARG A 312 -5.31 11.70 12.84
C ARG A 312 -5.95 11.46 11.48
N THR A 313 -5.27 11.88 10.40
CA THR A 313 -5.73 11.65 9.02
C THR A 313 -5.64 10.16 8.64
N PHE A 314 -4.55 9.47 9.00
CA PHE A 314 -4.36 8.04 8.78
C PHE A 314 -5.42 7.20 9.49
N THR A 315 -5.62 7.44 10.79
CA THR A 315 -6.63 6.75 11.61
C THR A 315 -8.04 7.00 11.07
N GLY A 316 -8.34 8.25 10.70
CA GLY A 316 -9.62 8.62 10.09
C GLY A 316 -9.85 7.96 8.72
N THR A 317 -8.80 7.89 7.89
CA THR A 317 -8.85 7.28 6.56
C THR A 317 -9.09 5.78 6.66
N ILE A 318 -8.36 5.07 7.54
CA ILE A 318 -8.53 3.62 7.76
C ILE A 318 -9.96 3.33 8.23
N PHE A 319 -10.47 4.09 9.20
CA PHE A 319 -11.84 3.95 9.68
C PHE A 319 -12.86 4.15 8.56
N ALA A 320 -12.69 5.20 7.75
CA ALA A 320 -13.57 5.48 6.62
C ALA A 320 -13.51 4.37 5.56
N SER A 321 -12.33 3.84 5.24
CA SER A 321 -12.18 2.77 4.25
C SER A 321 -12.75 1.44 4.71
N ILE A 322 -12.48 1.04 5.96
CA ILE A 322 -13.06 -0.19 6.54
C ILE A 322 -14.58 -0.02 6.67
N GLY A 323 -15.04 1.15 7.11
CA GLY A 323 -16.46 1.46 7.21
C GLY A 323 -17.17 1.43 5.87
N ALA A 324 -16.58 2.01 4.82
CA ALA A 324 -17.14 1.97 3.47
C ALA A 324 -17.22 0.54 2.93
N PHE A 325 -16.15 -0.25 3.10
CA PHE A 325 -16.14 -1.66 2.70
C PHE A 325 -17.23 -2.46 3.42
N LEU A 326 -17.31 -2.34 4.74
CA LEU A 326 -18.31 -3.04 5.56
C LEU A 326 -19.73 -2.59 5.26
N PHE A 327 -19.94 -1.30 4.96
CA PHE A 327 -21.22 -0.75 4.57
C PHE A 327 -21.70 -1.36 3.24
N ILE A 328 -20.82 -1.37 2.23
CA ILE A 328 -21.12 -1.93 0.90
C ILE A 328 -21.34 -3.45 0.98
N ALA A 329 -20.43 -4.18 1.62
CA ALA A 329 -20.57 -5.63 1.79
C ALA A 329 -21.87 -5.99 2.55
N GLY A 330 -22.22 -5.22 3.58
CA GLY A 330 -23.47 -5.43 4.32
C GLY A 330 -24.73 -5.13 3.51
N THR A 331 -24.71 -4.10 2.66
CA THR A 331 -25.82 -3.84 1.73
C THR A 331 -26.01 -4.98 0.75
N GLU A 332 -24.92 -5.51 0.20
CA GLU A 332 -24.93 -6.59 -0.79
C GLU A 332 -25.41 -7.91 -0.18
N VAL A 333 -24.91 -8.28 1.02
CA VAL A 333 -25.34 -9.50 1.72
C VAL A 333 -26.82 -9.43 2.09
N MET A 334 -27.34 -8.27 2.51
CA MET A 334 -28.76 -8.12 2.82
C MET A 334 -29.65 -8.06 1.57
N GLU A 335 -29.18 -7.44 0.49
CA GLU A 335 -29.88 -7.46 -0.80
C GLU A 335 -29.99 -8.89 -1.33
N SER A 336 -28.92 -9.69 -1.24
CA SER A 336 -28.93 -11.10 -1.63
C SER A 336 -29.82 -11.98 -0.75
N ALA A 337 -29.79 -11.79 0.58
CA ALA A 337 -30.52 -12.66 1.51
C ALA A 337 -32.02 -12.32 1.62
N THR A 338 -32.39 -11.05 1.47
CA THR A 338 -33.76 -10.58 1.76
C THR A 338 -34.41 -9.82 0.61
N GLY A 339 -33.68 -9.56 -0.48
CA GLY A 339 -34.15 -8.75 -1.61
C GLY A 339 -34.16 -7.24 -1.33
N VAL A 340 -33.63 -6.80 -0.17
CA VAL A 340 -33.77 -5.43 0.32
C VAL A 340 -32.45 -4.89 0.85
N GLY A 341 -31.67 -4.21 0.00
CA GLY A 341 -30.34 -3.70 0.34
C GLY A 341 -30.30 -2.57 1.39
N TRP A 342 -31.38 -1.79 1.54
CA TRP A 342 -31.41 -0.68 2.50
C TRP A 342 -31.34 -1.16 3.97
N VAL A 343 -31.78 -2.38 4.26
CA VAL A 343 -31.69 -2.99 5.59
C VAL A 343 -30.22 -3.21 5.97
N GLY A 344 -29.38 -3.64 5.02
CA GLY A 344 -27.94 -3.76 5.21
C GLY A 344 -27.26 -2.40 5.43
N ALA A 345 -27.66 -1.37 4.67
CA ALA A 345 -27.15 0.00 4.84
C ALA A 345 -27.48 0.55 6.23
N VAL A 346 -28.74 0.45 6.65
CA VAL A 346 -29.18 0.95 7.96
C VAL A 346 -28.54 0.16 9.09
N GLY A 347 -28.46 -1.16 8.99
CA GLY A 347 -27.83 -2.02 9.99
C GLY A 347 -26.35 -1.72 10.15
N MET A 348 -25.58 -1.77 9.06
CA MET A 348 -24.13 -1.52 9.09
C MET A 348 -23.80 -0.06 9.43
N GLY A 349 -24.56 0.90 8.91
CA GLY A 349 -24.42 2.31 9.26
C GLY A 349 -24.62 2.55 10.76
N THR A 350 -25.65 1.95 11.35
CA THR A 350 -25.92 2.06 12.80
C THR A 350 -24.81 1.44 13.63
N ILE A 351 -24.33 0.25 13.25
CA ILE A 351 -23.23 -0.43 13.93
C ILE A 351 -21.94 0.39 13.84
N LEU A 352 -21.60 0.93 12.67
CA LEU A 352 -20.40 1.76 12.47
C LEU A 352 -20.45 3.06 13.28
N VAL A 353 -21.61 3.70 13.38
CA VAL A 353 -21.78 4.90 14.20
C VAL A 353 -21.63 4.57 15.69
N ALA A 354 -22.26 3.49 16.15
CA ALA A 354 -22.20 3.06 17.55
C ALA A 354 -20.78 2.63 17.97
N THR A 355 -20.06 1.92 17.08
CA THR A 355 -18.71 1.40 17.33
C THR A 355 -17.59 2.35 16.91
N ARG A 356 -17.92 3.55 16.41
CA ARG A 356 -16.93 4.54 15.95
C ARG A 356 -15.84 4.83 16.99
N LYS A 357 -16.24 5.13 18.23
CA LYS A 357 -15.30 5.47 19.30
C LYS A 357 -14.35 4.30 19.64
N PRO A 358 -14.84 3.08 19.94
CA PRO A 358 -13.94 1.97 20.24
C PRO A 358 -13.03 1.61 19.07
N ILE A 359 -13.54 1.58 17.83
CA ILE A 359 -12.72 1.25 16.65
C ILE A 359 -11.60 2.29 16.45
N LEU A 360 -11.93 3.59 16.53
CA LEU A 360 -10.92 4.64 16.40
C LEU A 360 -9.86 4.54 17.50
N SER A 361 -10.23 4.15 18.72
CA SER A 361 -9.27 3.95 19.82
C SER A 361 -8.34 2.76 19.60
N SER A 362 -8.83 1.67 19.01
CA SER A 362 -8.01 0.50 18.67
C SER A 362 -7.07 0.80 17.50
N ILE A 363 -7.58 1.48 16.46
CA ILE A 363 -6.74 1.92 15.33
C ILE A 363 -5.71 2.94 15.82
N SER A 364 -6.07 3.86 16.72
CA SER A 364 -5.12 4.84 17.25
C SER A 364 -4.07 4.19 18.17
N ALA A 365 -4.42 3.16 18.95
CA ALA A 365 -3.46 2.40 19.75
C ALA A 365 -2.44 1.66 18.87
N ILE A 366 -2.93 1.02 17.80
CA ILE A 366 -2.07 0.42 16.78
C ILE A 366 -1.25 1.51 16.09
N SER A 367 -1.86 2.62 15.72
CA SER A 367 -1.20 3.76 15.08
C SER A 367 -0.15 4.41 15.96
N ASN A 368 -0.33 4.49 17.28
CA ASN A 368 0.66 5.03 18.22
C ASN A 368 1.87 4.09 18.34
N ARG A 369 1.65 2.79 18.20
CA ARG A 369 2.72 1.79 18.16
C ARG A 369 3.44 1.76 16.81
N LEU A 370 2.74 2.09 15.72
CA LEU A 370 3.25 2.09 14.34
C LEU A 370 3.92 3.42 13.95
N LEU A 371 3.38 4.53 14.42
CA LEU A 371 3.81 5.91 14.17
C LEU A 371 4.00 6.60 15.53
N PRO A 372 5.00 6.18 16.34
CA PRO A 372 5.32 6.88 17.57
C PRO A 372 5.65 8.33 17.24
N GLU A 373 5.23 9.25 18.12
CA GLU A 373 5.56 10.65 17.96
C GLU A 373 7.08 10.78 17.97
N VAL A 374 7.65 11.39 16.92
CA VAL A 374 9.08 11.67 16.88
C VAL A 374 9.26 13.15 16.73
N HIS A 375 10.10 13.64 17.62
CA HIS A 375 10.57 15.00 17.64
C HIS A 375 11.61 15.19 16.54
N THR A 376 11.59 16.35 15.87
CA THR A 376 12.70 16.73 14.98
C THR A 376 14.02 16.75 15.76
N LYS A 377 15.17 16.84 15.09
CA LYS A 377 16.47 16.99 15.78
C LYS A 377 16.46 18.16 16.76
N ASP A 378 15.86 19.27 16.34
CA ASP A 378 15.76 20.49 17.14
C ASP A 378 14.73 20.35 18.28
N GLU A 379 13.59 19.68 18.05
CA GLU A 379 12.62 19.38 19.11
C GLU A 379 13.16 18.37 20.14
N THR A 380 13.97 17.41 19.70
CA THR A 380 14.66 16.44 20.57
C THR A 380 15.70 17.15 21.42
N ALA A 381 16.52 18.01 20.82
CA ALA A 381 17.48 18.84 21.53
C ALA A 381 16.79 19.80 22.52
N TYR A 382 15.62 20.35 22.15
CA TYR A 382 14.80 21.14 23.07
C TYR A 382 14.29 20.31 24.25
N LEU A 383 13.78 19.10 24.00
CA LEU A 383 13.26 18.21 25.03
C LEU A 383 14.33 17.70 25.99
N GLU A 384 15.56 17.47 25.52
CA GLU A 384 16.70 17.13 26.39
C GLU A 384 17.04 18.29 27.34
N LEU A 385 17.03 19.52 26.83
CA LEU A 385 17.19 20.72 27.66
C LEU A 385 16.04 20.90 28.65
N TYR A 386 14.80 20.62 28.21
CA TYR A 386 13.62 20.67 29.06
C TYR A 386 13.68 19.64 30.19
N LYS A 387 14.11 18.42 29.87
CA LYS A 387 14.32 17.32 30.82
C LYS A 387 15.29 17.72 31.93
N LEU A 388 16.42 18.34 31.57
CA LEU A 388 17.39 18.85 32.54
C LEU A 388 16.80 19.98 33.39
N ALA A 389 16.03 20.87 32.78
CA ALA A 389 15.44 22.03 33.46
C ALA A 389 14.29 21.69 34.42
N ILE A 390 13.70 20.49 34.33
CA ILE A 390 12.59 20.05 35.19
C ILE A 390 12.97 18.88 36.11
N GLU A 391 14.26 18.52 36.17
CA GLU A 391 14.78 17.42 36.97
C GLU A 391 14.43 17.56 38.46
N ASP A 392 14.43 18.79 38.98
CA ASP A 392 14.05 19.14 40.36
C ASP A 392 12.53 19.36 40.55
N GLY A 393 11.73 19.13 39.51
CA GLY A 393 10.29 19.30 39.48
C GLY A 393 9.82 20.76 39.43
N LYS A 394 10.71 21.76 39.31
CA LYS A 394 10.34 23.18 39.27
C LYS A 394 11.25 23.99 38.33
N ILE A 395 10.70 24.41 37.20
CA ILE A 395 11.41 25.32 36.28
C ILE A 395 11.50 26.73 36.88
N THR A 396 12.72 27.20 37.09
CA THR A 396 13.00 28.58 37.53
C THR A 396 12.83 29.60 36.39
N GLN A 397 12.73 30.89 36.74
CA GLN A 397 12.62 31.96 35.75
C GLN A 397 13.81 32.01 34.77
N LYS A 398 15.02 31.66 35.25
CA LYS A 398 16.22 31.63 34.41
C LYS A 398 16.18 30.47 33.42
N GLU A 399 15.79 29.29 33.86
CA GLU A 399 15.61 28.11 32.99
C GLU A 399 14.49 28.33 31.98
N ARG A 400 13.37 28.94 32.37
CA ARG A 400 12.30 29.30 31.42
C ARG A 400 12.81 30.25 30.34
N THR A 401 13.61 31.23 30.72
CA THR A 401 14.20 32.19 29.78
C THR A 401 15.21 31.49 28.85
N MET A 402 16.04 30.59 29.38
CA MET A 402 16.97 29.77 28.60
C MET A 402 16.24 28.89 27.59
N LEU A 403 15.20 28.16 28.02
CA LEU A 403 14.38 27.32 27.16
C LEU A 403 13.73 28.13 26.04
N MET A 404 13.13 29.29 26.35
CA MET A 404 12.55 30.17 25.34
C MET A 404 13.59 30.66 24.32
N MET A 405 14.80 30.99 24.76
CA MET A 405 15.88 31.39 23.85
C MET A 405 16.28 30.22 22.93
N GLN A 406 16.42 29.01 23.47
CA GLN A 406 16.78 27.83 22.69
C GLN A 406 15.67 27.43 21.71
N ALA A 407 14.41 27.47 22.14
CA ALA A 407 13.27 27.28 21.25
C ALA A 407 13.29 28.27 20.07
N LYS A 408 13.62 29.54 20.33
CA LYS A 408 13.74 30.56 19.28
C LYS A 408 14.92 30.33 18.34
N VAL A 409 16.06 29.87 18.85
CA VAL A 409 17.24 29.48 18.04
C VAL A 409 16.89 28.30 17.12
N TYR A 410 16.10 27.35 17.63
CA TYR A 410 15.60 26.19 16.91
C TYR A 410 14.37 26.50 16.01
N GLY A 411 13.90 27.75 15.97
CA GLY A 411 12.73 28.12 15.15
C GLY A 411 11.41 27.51 15.61
N LEU A 412 11.31 27.03 16.85
CA LEU A 412 10.09 26.46 17.42
C LEU A 412 9.07 27.55 17.74
N GLN A 413 7.83 27.34 17.34
CA GLN A 413 6.71 28.22 17.69
C GLN A 413 6.25 27.96 19.13
N ASP A 414 5.77 29.00 19.83
CA ASP A 414 5.33 28.90 21.24
C ASP A 414 4.30 27.79 21.48
N LYS A 415 3.34 27.62 20.55
CA LYS A 415 2.34 26.54 20.61
C LYS A 415 2.96 25.15 20.53
N ARG A 416 4.05 24.99 19.77
CA ARG A 416 4.76 23.71 19.64
C ARG A 416 5.59 23.44 20.88
N VAL A 417 6.21 24.45 21.46
CA VAL A 417 6.91 24.35 22.75
C VAL A 417 5.97 23.87 23.85
N GLU A 418 4.79 24.49 23.99
CA GLU A 418 3.79 24.09 24.97
C GLU A 418 3.34 22.62 24.79
N HIS A 419 3.17 22.19 23.54
CA HIS A 419 2.87 20.79 23.22
C HIS A 419 3.99 19.84 23.63
N LEU A 420 5.26 20.15 23.35
CA LEU A 420 6.41 19.31 23.71
C LEU A 420 6.53 19.15 25.23
N GLU A 421 6.35 20.24 25.98
CA GLU A 421 6.39 20.22 27.44
C GLU A 421 5.23 19.42 28.06
N ALA A 422 4.03 19.54 27.50
CA ALA A 422 2.87 18.74 27.91
C ALA A 422 3.08 17.26 27.61
N TRP A 423 3.55 16.94 26.40
CA TRP A 423 3.89 15.59 25.98
C TRP A 423 4.92 14.94 26.91
N TYR A 424 5.97 15.67 27.29
CA TYR A 424 7.00 15.17 28.20
C TYR A 424 6.41 14.82 29.58
N LYS A 425 5.53 15.66 30.11
CA LYS A 425 4.86 15.42 31.40
C LYS A 425 3.91 14.23 31.35
N ASP A 426 3.16 14.09 30.25
CA ASP A 426 2.19 13.01 30.08
C ASP A 426 2.87 11.64 29.90
N ASN A 427 4.03 11.59 29.27
CA ASN A 427 4.75 10.33 29.01
C ASN A 427 5.69 9.89 30.15
N ILE A 428 6.17 10.81 31.01
CA ILE A 428 6.97 10.43 32.21
C ILE A 428 6.11 9.85 33.34
N ALA A 429 4.79 10.01 33.31
CA ALA A 429 3.90 9.26 34.19
C ALA A 429 3.94 7.74 33.94
N MET A 430 4.49 7.28 32.80
CA MET A 430 4.59 5.85 32.46
C MET A 430 5.98 5.23 32.68
N ASP A 431 7.05 6.03 32.83
CA ASP A 431 8.43 5.54 33.01
C ASP A 431 8.79 5.25 34.49
N ASN A 432 7.91 5.57 35.44
CA ASN A 432 8.11 5.29 36.87
C ASN A 432 7.72 3.86 37.30
N VAL A 433 7.57 2.92 36.35
CA VAL A 433 7.40 1.48 36.62
C VAL A 433 8.48 0.67 35.91
N ASP A 434 9.75 1.05 36.06
CA ASP A 434 10.85 0.07 36.04
C ASP A 434 12.06 0.61 36.83
N PRO A 435 12.36 0.09 38.04
CA PRO A 435 13.46 0.57 38.86
C PRO A 435 14.75 -0.14 38.48
N GLU A 436 15.21 0.01 37.24
CA GLU A 436 16.53 -0.48 36.87
C GLU A 436 17.10 0.41 35.76
N HIS A 437 17.68 1.56 36.14
CA HIS A 437 18.85 2.20 35.51
C HIS A 437 19.16 3.50 36.27
N ARG A 438 19.94 3.37 37.35
CA ARG A 438 20.58 4.51 38.02
C ARG A 438 21.86 4.86 37.22
N PRO A 439 22.09 6.13 36.81
CA PRO A 439 23.29 6.47 36.06
C PRO A 439 24.54 6.33 36.95
N LEU A 440 25.50 5.57 36.45
CA LEU A 440 26.86 5.42 36.97
C LEU A 440 27.64 6.73 36.81
N PHE A 441 27.44 7.68 37.71
CA PHE A 441 28.41 8.74 37.98
C PHE A 441 28.45 9.05 39.46
N GLU A 442 29.22 8.26 40.21
CA GLU A 442 29.76 8.72 41.49
C GLU A 442 31.26 8.46 41.48
N ASN A 443 32.00 9.51 41.11
CA ASN A 443 33.42 9.60 41.28
C ASN A 443 33.68 10.11 42.71
N LYS A 444 34.26 9.29 43.59
CA LYS A 444 34.91 9.77 44.81
C LYS A 444 36.15 8.93 45.14
N ASN A 445 37.28 9.60 45.02
CA ASN A 445 38.52 9.40 45.76
C ASN A 445 38.29 8.82 47.18
N ASN A 446 38.80 7.61 47.42
CA ASN A 446 39.72 7.20 48.50
C ASN A 446 39.68 5.68 48.67
#